data_AF-A0A9W7EUF7-F1
#
_entry.id   AF-A0A9W7EUF7-F1
#
_cell.length_a   1.000
_cell.length_b   1.000
_cell.length_c   1.000
_cell.angle_alpha   90.00
_cell.angle_beta   90.00
_cell.angle_gamma   90.00
#
_symmetry.space_group_name_H-M   'P 1'
#
loop_
_entity.id
_entity.type
_entity.pdbx_description
1 polymer ?
#
loop_
_entity_poly.entity_id
_entity_poly.type
_entity_poly.pdbx_seq_one_letter_code
_entity_poly.pdbx_strand_id
1 'polypeptide(L)'
;MFRLLLLLVLPSALCLSLRPLSLPVMTGGASLAKAGERIVSITERPPLECYGGALSAFGASLRNAGDSLAQSGATCKNKFGMEIAGDEAREAAVCLEEAAVKIRAWIESENDTNIMVSTSICDGLSEASNCAEMMGRIMYSQVTSKGGKEIEAKDTAGIVKYLLLLSESVQTVVAALEESELSKVTDGKEMVSFLREASEKFGEAGAVMRDGEVKTGGGNWLKG
;
A
#
# COMPACT_ATOMS: atom_id res chain seq x y z
N MET A 1 -24.63 14.11 27.17
CA MET A 1 -23.20 14.03 27.56
C MET A 1 -22.85 12.59 27.95
N PHE A 2 -23.00 11.64 27.02
CA PHE A 2 -22.77 10.19 27.24
C PHE A 2 -22.29 9.56 25.92
N ARG A 3 -21.05 9.88 25.50
CA ARG A 3 -20.42 9.26 24.31
C ARG A 3 -18.95 8.85 24.53
N LEU A 4 -18.48 8.80 25.78
CA LEU A 4 -17.05 8.58 26.09
C LEU A 4 -16.76 7.29 26.88
N LEU A 5 -17.61 6.27 26.80
CA LEU A 5 -17.48 5.06 27.63
C LEU A 5 -17.70 3.75 26.86
N LEU A 6 -17.36 3.73 25.57
CA LEU A 6 -17.41 2.53 24.72
C LEU A 6 -16.03 2.07 24.21
N LEU A 7 -14.96 2.38 24.94
CA LEU A 7 -13.58 1.98 24.60
C LEU A 7 -12.91 1.06 25.64
N LEU A 8 -13.63 0.59 26.65
CA LEU A 8 -13.04 -0.15 27.79
C LEU A 8 -13.62 -1.56 28.00
N VAL A 9 -14.14 -2.19 26.95
CA VAL A 9 -14.39 -3.64 26.97
C VAL A 9 -13.73 -4.27 25.75
N LEU A 10 -12.39 -4.24 25.73
CA LEU A 10 -11.64 -5.17 24.89
C LEU A 10 -11.45 -6.46 25.71
N PRO A 11 -12.05 -7.59 25.29
CA PRO A 11 -11.88 -8.84 26.00
C PRO A 11 -10.40 -9.24 26.03
N SER A 12 -10.02 -9.77 27.18
CA SER A 12 -8.74 -10.34 27.55
C SER A 12 -8.02 -11.05 26.40
N ALA A 13 -6.78 -10.63 26.13
CA ALA A 13 -5.70 -11.42 25.53
C ALA A 13 -6.08 -12.36 24.36
N LEU A 14 -6.75 -11.85 23.32
CA LEU A 14 -6.61 -12.48 22.02
C LEU A 14 -5.14 -12.28 21.57
N CYS A 15 -4.39 -13.37 21.44
CA CYS A 15 -3.19 -13.40 20.62
C CYS A 15 -3.57 -12.92 19.21
N LEU A 16 -3.37 -11.63 18.93
CA LEU A 16 -3.69 -11.03 17.64
C LEU A 16 -2.69 -11.55 16.61
N SER A 17 -3.21 -12.07 15.52
CA SER A 17 -2.41 -12.55 14.39
C SER A 17 -2.55 -11.57 13.25
N LEU A 18 -1.47 -11.34 12.49
CA LEU A 18 -1.55 -10.60 11.22
C LEU A 18 -2.16 -11.41 10.07
N ARG A 19 -2.50 -12.69 10.27
CA ARG A 19 -3.14 -13.53 9.25
C ARG A 19 -4.32 -12.88 8.51
N PRO A 20 -5.22 -12.14 9.17
CA PRO A 20 -6.35 -11.50 8.49
C PRO A 20 -5.89 -10.42 7.48
N LEU A 21 -4.71 -9.84 7.66
CA LEU A 21 -4.11 -8.89 6.72
C LEU A 21 -3.56 -9.55 5.47
N SER A 22 -3.26 -10.85 5.52
CA SER A 22 -2.42 -11.47 4.52
C SER A 22 -3.00 -11.34 3.11
N LEU A 23 -4.25 -11.76 2.93
CA LEU A 23 -4.91 -11.70 1.64
C LEU A 23 -5.15 -10.26 1.15
N PRO A 24 -5.74 -9.33 1.93
CA PRO A 24 -6.03 -8.00 1.43
C PRO A 24 -4.76 -7.17 1.18
N VAL A 25 -3.72 -7.27 2.05
CA VAL A 25 -2.43 -6.59 1.79
C VAL A 25 -1.72 -7.20 0.57
N MET A 26 -1.73 -8.53 0.43
CA MET A 26 -1.14 -9.20 -0.73
C MET A 26 -1.82 -8.77 -2.04
N THR A 27 -3.16 -8.74 -2.03
CA THR A 27 -3.95 -8.34 -3.21
C THR A 27 -3.76 -6.86 -3.51
N GLY A 28 -3.77 -6.00 -2.50
CA GLY A 28 -3.54 -4.57 -2.68
C GLY A 28 -2.15 -4.27 -3.24
N GLY A 29 -1.11 -4.93 -2.73
CA GLY A 29 0.24 -4.85 -3.28
C GLY A 29 0.31 -5.32 -4.74
N ALA A 30 -0.28 -6.47 -5.07
CA ALA A 30 -0.30 -6.99 -6.43
C ALA A 30 -1.03 -6.05 -7.41
N SER A 31 -2.11 -5.39 -6.97
CA SER A 31 -2.83 -4.42 -7.80
C SER A 31 -2.02 -3.13 -7.96
N LEU A 32 -1.33 -2.67 -6.91
CA LEU A 32 -0.36 -1.57 -7.04
C LEU A 32 0.78 -1.91 -8.01
N ALA A 33 1.28 -3.15 -7.98
CA ALA A 33 2.33 -3.61 -8.88
C ALA A 33 1.89 -3.53 -10.35
N LYS A 34 0.68 -4.03 -10.64
CA LYS A 34 0.05 -3.95 -11.97
C LYS A 34 -0.14 -2.50 -12.43
N ALA A 35 -0.49 -1.58 -11.54
CA ALA A 35 -0.57 -0.16 -11.90
C ALA A 35 0.79 0.37 -12.40
N GLY A 36 1.88 0.03 -11.69
CA GLY A 36 3.25 0.32 -12.13
C GLY A 36 3.60 -0.27 -13.49
N GLU A 37 3.25 -1.54 -13.73
CA GLU A 37 3.44 -2.20 -15.04
C GLU A 37 2.70 -1.49 -16.18
N ARG A 38 1.50 -0.97 -15.93
CA ARG A 38 0.75 -0.19 -16.93
C ARG A 38 1.45 1.12 -17.26
N ILE A 39 2.01 1.81 -16.27
CA ILE A 39 2.79 3.03 -16.52
C ILE A 39 4.00 2.72 -17.40
N VAL A 40 4.75 1.65 -17.08
CA VAL A 40 5.89 1.22 -17.91
C VAL A 40 5.43 0.91 -19.34
N SER A 41 4.33 0.16 -19.49
CA SER A 41 3.77 -0.20 -20.80
C SER A 41 3.34 1.02 -21.63
N ILE A 42 2.83 2.07 -20.99
CA ILE A 42 2.47 3.34 -21.65
C ILE A 42 3.72 3.97 -22.26
N THR A 43 4.84 3.96 -21.54
CA THR A 43 6.10 4.58 -21.98
C THR A 43 6.86 3.79 -23.05
N GLU A 44 6.49 2.53 -23.29
CA GLU A 44 7.11 1.66 -24.29
C GLU A 44 6.42 1.74 -25.67
N ARG A 45 5.29 2.46 -25.81
CA ARG A 45 4.48 2.51 -27.05
C ARG A 45 4.49 3.89 -27.70
N PRO A 46 4.52 4.00 -29.05
CA PRO A 46 4.45 5.30 -29.72
C PRO A 46 3.06 5.95 -29.55
N PRO A 47 2.95 7.29 -29.47
CA PRO A 47 4.00 8.30 -29.65
C PRO A 47 4.82 8.58 -28.38
N LEU A 48 4.53 7.89 -27.27
CA LEU A 48 5.17 8.10 -25.97
C LEU A 48 6.51 7.34 -25.82
N GLU A 49 7.04 6.75 -26.90
CA GLU A 49 8.38 6.12 -26.94
C GLU A 49 9.51 7.08 -26.48
N CYS A 50 9.27 8.38 -26.48
CA CYS A 50 10.18 9.40 -25.94
C CYS A 50 10.15 9.56 -24.40
N TYR A 51 9.18 8.94 -23.71
CA TYR A 51 8.99 9.04 -22.25
C TYR A 51 9.66 7.94 -21.44
N GLY A 52 10.56 7.15 -22.06
CA GLY A 52 11.45 6.17 -21.39
C GLY A 52 12.39 6.75 -20.32
N GLY A 53 12.15 7.99 -19.86
CA GLY A 53 12.81 8.65 -18.74
C GLY A 53 12.01 8.54 -17.44
N ALA A 54 11.75 9.69 -16.80
CA ALA A 54 11.26 9.76 -15.42
C ALA A 54 9.88 9.10 -15.18
N LEU A 55 8.97 9.12 -16.16
CA LEU A 55 7.65 8.46 -16.04
C LEU A 55 7.77 6.93 -16.01
N SER A 56 8.63 6.36 -16.86
CA SER A 56 8.90 4.92 -16.87
C SER A 56 9.57 4.48 -15.56
N ALA A 57 10.52 5.29 -15.07
CA ALA A 57 11.17 5.07 -13.79
C ALA A 57 10.18 5.15 -12.61
N PHE A 58 9.22 6.09 -12.65
CA PHE A 58 8.12 6.16 -11.70
C PHE A 58 7.30 4.85 -11.71
N GLY A 59 6.89 4.38 -12.89
CA GLY A 59 6.16 3.12 -13.04
C GLY A 59 6.93 1.92 -12.47
N ALA A 60 8.24 1.85 -12.71
CA ALA A 60 9.09 0.79 -12.16
C ALA A 60 9.19 0.84 -10.63
N SER A 61 9.36 2.03 -10.04
CA SER A 61 9.37 2.19 -8.57
C SER A 61 8.02 1.86 -7.96
N LEU A 62 6.92 2.26 -8.59
CA LEU A 62 5.57 1.92 -8.13
C LEU A 62 5.31 0.40 -8.20
N ARG A 63 5.81 -0.26 -9.25
CA ARG A 63 5.74 -1.71 -9.38
C ARG A 63 6.47 -2.40 -8.23
N ASN A 64 7.72 -2.02 -7.98
CA ASN A 64 8.54 -2.60 -6.92
C ASN A 64 7.89 -2.38 -5.54
N ALA A 65 7.31 -1.20 -5.28
CA ALA A 65 6.54 -0.95 -4.07
C ALA A 65 5.36 -1.92 -3.90
N GLY A 66 4.61 -2.14 -4.99
CA GLY A 66 3.52 -3.11 -5.03
C GLY A 66 3.97 -4.54 -4.73
N ASP A 67 5.06 -4.99 -5.35
CA ASP A 67 5.62 -6.33 -5.14
C ASP A 67 6.07 -6.53 -3.69
N SER A 68 6.78 -5.56 -3.10
CA SER A 68 7.20 -5.61 -1.70
C SER A 68 6.01 -5.59 -0.73
N LEU A 69 4.96 -4.79 -0.97
CA LEU A 69 3.72 -4.86 -0.18
C LEU A 69 3.03 -6.22 -0.35
N ALA A 70 3.03 -6.77 -1.56
CA ALA A 70 2.43 -8.07 -1.83
C ALA A 70 3.16 -9.18 -1.04
N GLN A 71 4.48 -9.12 -1.00
CA GLN A 71 5.34 -10.05 -0.27
C GLN A 71 5.20 -9.89 1.25
N SER A 72 5.09 -8.66 1.74
CA SER A 72 4.76 -8.36 3.14
C SER A 72 3.43 -9.01 3.54
N GLY A 73 2.37 -8.79 2.75
CA GLY A 73 1.07 -9.42 2.93
C GLY A 73 1.12 -10.94 2.88
N ALA A 74 1.80 -11.51 1.89
CA ALA A 74 1.98 -12.95 1.76
C ALA A 74 2.67 -13.57 2.99
N THR A 75 3.56 -12.81 3.64
CA THR A 75 4.30 -13.24 4.82
C THR A 75 3.46 -13.20 6.10
N CYS A 76 2.48 -12.29 6.19
CA CYS A 76 1.56 -12.18 7.33
C CYS A 76 0.75 -13.45 7.63
N LYS A 77 0.65 -14.42 6.71
CA LYS A 77 0.01 -15.73 6.97
C LYS A 77 0.83 -16.62 7.91
N ASN A 78 2.14 -16.41 7.96
CA ASN A 78 3.08 -17.24 8.71
C ASN A 78 3.18 -16.78 10.18
N LYS A 79 3.31 -17.75 11.10
CA LYS A 79 3.53 -17.44 12.53
C LYS A 79 4.94 -16.89 12.81
N PHE A 80 5.90 -17.25 11.96
CA PHE A 80 7.30 -16.85 12.03
C PHE A 80 7.61 -16.21 10.68
N GLY A 81 7.92 -14.92 10.68
CA GLY A 81 8.02 -14.14 9.43
C GLY A 81 7.69 -12.65 9.60
N MET A 82 7.36 -12.19 10.81
CA MET A 82 7.11 -10.77 11.07
C MET A 82 8.29 -9.87 10.73
N GLU A 83 9.52 -10.39 10.82
CA GLU A 83 10.74 -9.69 10.42
C GLU A 83 10.71 -9.43 8.91
N ILE A 84 10.53 -10.50 8.13
CA ILE A 84 10.39 -10.43 6.67
C ILE A 84 9.22 -9.53 6.28
N ALA A 85 8.04 -9.70 6.89
CA ALA A 85 6.88 -8.84 6.59
C ALA A 85 7.19 -7.36 6.85
N GLY A 86 7.92 -7.05 7.92
CA GLY A 86 8.33 -5.69 8.24
C GLY A 86 9.41 -5.15 7.30
N ASP A 87 10.37 -5.96 6.90
CA ASP A 87 11.44 -5.59 5.96
C ASP A 87 10.86 -5.26 4.59
N GLU A 88 9.97 -6.11 4.09
CA GLU A 88 9.29 -5.92 2.82
C GLU A 88 8.40 -4.66 2.83
N ALA A 89 7.71 -4.38 3.96
CA ALA A 89 6.96 -3.13 4.09
C ALA A 89 7.88 -1.89 4.08
N ARG A 90 9.09 -1.98 4.64
CA ARG A 90 10.07 -0.89 4.59
C ARG A 90 10.67 -0.73 3.20
N GLU A 91 10.89 -1.81 2.47
CA GLU A 91 11.35 -1.75 1.08
C GLU A 91 10.30 -1.12 0.17
N ALA A 92 9.02 -1.42 0.41
CA ALA A 92 7.92 -0.73 -0.26
C ALA A 92 7.92 0.77 0.00
N ALA A 93 8.21 1.21 1.24
CA ALA A 93 8.31 2.62 1.58
C ALA A 93 9.40 3.33 0.76
N VAL A 94 10.59 2.74 0.69
CA VAL A 94 11.70 3.27 -0.14
C VAL A 94 11.26 3.40 -1.59
N CYS A 95 10.60 2.37 -2.14
CA CYS A 95 10.12 2.40 -3.52
C CYS A 95 9.03 3.46 -3.77
N LEU A 96 8.13 3.68 -2.81
CA LEU A 96 7.10 4.73 -2.89
C LEU A 96 7.70 6.14 -2.83
N GLU A 97 8.69 6.36 -1.98
CA GLU A 97 9.44 7.62 -1.92
C GLU A 97 10.16 7.89 -3.24
N GLU A 98 10.84 6.88 -3.79
CA GLU A 98 11.48 6.99 -5.09
C GLU A 98 10.46 7.29 -6.20
N ALA A 99 9.29 6.65 -6.15
CA ALA A 99 8.20 6.91 -7.09
C ALA A 99 7.76 8.38 -7.01
N ALA A 100 7.60 8.94 -5.80
CA ALA A 100 7.27 10.35 -5.58
C ALA A 100 8.32 11.30 -6.18
N VAL A 101 9.61 11.00 -6.00
CA VAL A 101 10.70 11.79 -6.59
C VAL A 101 10.68 11.72 -8.12
N LYS A 102 10.50 10.52 -8.68
CA LYS A 102 10.54 10.28 -10.13
C LYS A 102 9.35 10.91 -10.86
N ILE A 103 8.14 10.81 -10.30
CA ILE A 103 6.97 11.46 -10.90
C ILE A 103 7.09 12.98 -10.83
N ARG A 104 7.64 13.55 -9.74
CA ARG A 104 7.91 14.99 -9.65
C ARG A 104 8.84 15.45 -10.77
N ALA A 105 9.96 14.76 -10.95
CA ALA A 105 10.93 15.09 -11.99
C ALA A 105 10.31 15.01 -13.40
N TRP A 106 9.44 14.02 -13.64
CA TRP A 106 8.70 13.93 -14.90
C TRP A 106 7.79 15.14 -15.11
N ILE A 107 6.97 15.50 -14.12
CA ILE A 107 6.02 16.60 -14.27
C ILE A 107 6.74 17.95 -14.45
N GLU A 108 7.83 18.17 -13.71
CA GLU A 108 8.68 19.35 -13.89
C GLU A 108 9.28 19.43 -15.30
N SER A 109 9.62 18.28 -15.91
CA SER A 109 10.20 18.23 -17.26
C SER A 109 9.19 18.45 -18.39
N GLU A 110 7.92 18.09 -18.19
CA GLU A 110 6.86 18.26 -19.19
C GLU A 110 6.37 19.71 -19.30
N ASN A 111 6.83 20.61 -18.42
CA ASN A 111 6.37 22.00 -18.35
C ASN A 111 4.84 22.07 -18.16
N ASP A 112 4.25 21.00 -17.60
CA ASP A 112 2.81 20.84 -17.48
C ASP A 112 2.32 21.78 -16.37
N THR A 113 1.45 22.71 -16.75
CA THR A 113 0.92 23.77 -15.89
C THR A 113 0.08 23.26 -14.71
N ASN A 114 -0.18 21.95 -14.62
CA ASN A 114 -0.96 21.37 -13.54
C ASN A 114 -0.12 21.01 -12.30
N ILE A 115 0.55 22.03 -11.75
CA ILE A 115 1.35 21.95 -10.50
C ILE A 115 0.53 21.33 -9.35
N MET A 116 -0.79 21.57 -9.33
CA MET A 116 -1.68 21.01 -8.32
C MET A 116 -1.77 19.48 -8.41
N VAL A 117 -2.01 18.92 -9.59
CA VAL A 117 -2.03 17.45 -9.80
C VAL A 117 -0.68 16.83 -9.43
N SER A 118 0.43 17.48 -9.81
CA SER A 118 1.78 17.04 -9.43
C SER A 118 1.99 16.94 -7.92
N THR A 119 1.61 18.02 -7.22
CA THR A 119 1.75 18.12 -5.78
C THR A 119 0.91 17.05 -5.09
N SER A 120 -0.34 16.86 -5.51
CA SER A 120 -1.23 15.84 -4.95
C SER A 120 -0.71 14.40 -5.16
N ILE A 121 -0.15 14.08 -6.32
CA ILE A 121 0.45 12.75 -6.56
C ILE A 121 1.68 12.56 -5.65
N CYS A 122 2.57 13.55 -5.59
CA CYS A 122 3.78 13.47 -4.77
C CYS A 122 3.45 13.33 -3.27
N ASP A 123 2.52 14.15 -2.77
CA ASP A 123 2.10 14.14 -1.37
C ASP A 123 1.42 12.81 -1.03
N GLY A 124 0.56 12.31 -1.91
CA GLY A 124 -0.06 11.00 -1.76
C GLY A 124 0.96 9.85 -1.69
N LEU A 125 1.97 9.85 -2.57
CA LEU A 125 3.02 8.82 -2.55
C LEU A 125 3.95 8.94 -1.33
N SER A 126 4.27 10.16 -0.90
CA SER A 126 5.09 10.41 0.28
C SER A 126 4.37 9.96 1.56
N GLU A 127 3.07 10.21 1.66
CA GLU A 127 2.27 9.73 2.79
C GLU A 127 2.10 8.20 2.75
N ALA A 128 1.92 7.61 1.56
CA ALA A 128 1.90 6.16 1.38
C ALA A 128 3.24 5.52 1.82
N SER A 129 4.36 6.15 1.48
CA SER A 129 5.71 5.76 1.92
C SER A 129 5.82 5.76 3.44
N ASN A 130 5.43 6.87 4.08
CA ASN A 130 5.42 6.99 5.55
C ASN A 130 4.55 5.89 6.21
N CYS A 131 3.38 5.59 5.63
CA CYS A 131 2.51 4.54 6.12
C CYS A 131 3.17 3.16 6.06
N ALA A 132 3.76 2.81 4.92
CA ALA A 132 4.47 1.55 4.73
C ALA A 132 5.68 1.44 5.68
N GLU A 133 6.45 2.52 5.87
CA GLU A 133 7.58 2.55 6.80
C GLU A 133 7.12 2.30 8.24
N MET A 134 6.06 2.98 8.67
CA MET A 134 5.54 2.84 10.03
C MET A 134 4.94 1.46 10.27
N MET A 135 4.26 0.87 9.29
CA MET A 135 3.84 -0.54 9.35
C MET A 135 5.05 -1.45 9.55
N GLY A 136 6.09 -1.28 8.74
CA GLY A 136 7.31 -2.08 8.81
C GLY A 136 8.03 -1.95 10.17
N ARG A 137 8.13 -0.73 10.71
CA ARG A 137 8.69 -0.47 12.04
C ARG A 137 7.91 -1.18 13.14
N ILE A 138 6.57 -1.13 13.10
CA ILE A 138 5.74 -1.82 14.09
C ILE A 138 5.95 -3.33 14.01
N MET A 139 5.91 -3.90 12.80
CA MET A 139 6.14 -5.34 12.58
C MET A 139 7.52 -5.79 13.08
N TYR A 140 8.58 -5.03 12.75
CA TYR A 140 9.95 -5.31 13.18
C TYR A 140 10.15 -5.18 14.70
N SER A 141 9.50 -4.18 15.33
CA SER A 141 9.58 -4.00 16.79
C SER A 141 9.06 -5.21 17.57
N GLN A 142 8.10 -5.97 17.01
CA GLN A 142 7.59 -7.20 17.64
C GLN A 142 8.65 -8.31 17.70
N VAL A 143 9.52 -8.36 16.70
CA VAL A 143 10.58 -9.38 16.61
C VAL A 143 11.68 -9.06 17.61
N THR A 144 12.16 -7.81 17.59
CA THR A 144 13.34 -7.39 18.36
C THR A 144 13.08 -7.21 19.86
N SER A 145 11.91 -6.67 20.24
CA SER A 145 11.62 -6.37 21.65
C SER A 145 10.95 -7.52 22.41
N LYS A 146 10.30 -8.46 21.70
CA LYS A 146 9.46 -9.50 22.33
C LYS A 146 9.78 -10.93 21.89
N GLY A 147 10.82 -11.12 21.08
CA GLY A 147 11.21 -12.43 20.55
C GLY A 147 10.10 -13.09 19.71
N GLY A 148 9.23 -12.29 19.09
CA GLY A 148 8.15 -12.77 18.22
C GLY A 148 7.02 -13.54 18.92
N LYS A 149 6.87 -13.43 20.25
CA LYS A 149 5.93 -14.30 20.99
C LYS A 149 4.48 -13.86 20.94
N GLU A 150 4.16 -12.55 21.01
CA GLU A 150 2.77 -12.05 20.94
C GLU A 150 2.71 -10.61 20.37
N ILE A 151 1.71 -10.34 19.50
CA ILE A 151 1.41 -8.98 19.00
C ILE A 151 0.44 -8.32 19.98
N GLU A 152 0.81 -7.15 20.52
CA GLU A 152 -0.08 -6.41 21.41
C GLU A 152 -1.19 -5.70 20.63
N ALA A 153 -2.30 -5.42 21.32
CA ALA A 153 -3.42 -4.67 20.77
C ALA A 153 -3.00 -3.28 20.24
N LYS A 154 -2.03 -2.61 20.89
CA LYS A 154 -1.52 -1.31 20.45
C LYS A 154 -0.78 -1.38 19.11
N ASP A 155 -0.06 -2.47 18.88
CA ASP A 155 0.75 -2.68 17.68
C ASP A 155 -0.18 -3.00 16.51
N THR A 156 -1.19 -3.82 16.77
CA THR A 156 -2.29 -4.07 15.83
C THR A 156 -3.03 -2.79 15.47
N ALA A 157 -3.36 -1.95 16.45
CA ALA A 157 -4.04 -0.67 16.21
C ALA A 157 -3.18 0.29 15.37
N GLY A 158 -1.86 0.27 15.56
CA GLY A 158 -0.93 1.02 14.71
C GLY A 158 -0.96 0.52 13.25
N ILE A 159 -0.85 -0.78 13.02
CA ILE A 159 -0.92 -1.36 11.67
C ILE A 159 -2.27 -1.04 11.00
N VAL A 160 -3.38 -1.17 11.72
CA VAL A 160 -4.73 -0.79 11.25
C VAL A 160 -4.76 0.66 10.79
N LYS A 161 -4.26 1.58 11.63
CA LYS A 161 -4.22 3.01 11.32
C LYS A 161 -3.47 3.25 10.01
N TYR A 162 -2.27 2.66 9.86
CA TYR A 162 -1.44 2.92 8.69
C TYR A 162 -1.95 2.24 7.42
N LEU A 163 -2.70 1.14 7.50
CA LEU A 163 -3.39 0.56 6.35
C LEU A 163 -4.54 1.43 5.85
N LEU A 164 -5.30 2.03 6.77
CA LEU A 164 -6.37 2.96 6.39
C LEU A 164 -5.78 4.25 5.79
N LEU A 165 -4.71 4.78 6.38
CA LEU A 165 -4.01 5.93 5.80
C LEU A 165 -3.39 5.60 4.44
N LEU A 166 -2.78 4.42 4.28
CA LEU A 166 -2.25 3.98 2.98
C LEU A 166 -3.35 3.92 1.91
N SER A 167 -4.54 3.42 2.27
CA SER A 167 -5.72 3.45 1.39
C SER A 167 -6.08 4.88 0.97
N GLU A 168 -6.19 5.79 1.95
CA GLU A 168 -6.49 7.20 1.69
C GLU A 168 -5.43 7.87 0.81
N SER A 169 -4.14 7.63 1.08
CA SER A 169 -3.02 8.16 0.30
C SER A 169 -3.05 7.68 -1.16
N VAL A 170 -3.29 6.38 -1.39
CA VAL A 170 -3.44 5.85 -2.75
C VAL A 170 -4.68 6.44 -3.42
N GLN A 171 -5.77 6.66 -2.68
CA GLN A 171 -6.96 7.33 -3.21
C GLN A 171 -6.71 8.78 -3.63
N THR A 172 -5.86 9.51 -2.91
CA THR A 172 -5.41 10.85 -3.32
C THR A 172 -4.66 10.80 -4.66
N VAL A 173 -3.77 9.81 -4.84
CA VAL A 173 -3.06 9.60 -6.11
C VAL A 173 -4.04 9.27 -7.23
N VAL A 174 -5.04 8.42 -6.98
CA VAL A 174 -6.12 8.10 -7.94
C VAL A 174 -6.85 9.36 -8.39
N ALA A 175 -7.33 10.16 -7.44
CA ALA A 175 -8.09 11.38 -7.75
C ALA A 175 -7.26 12.36 -8.60
N ALA A 176 -5.98 12.56 -8.26
CA ALA A 176 -5.10 13.43 -9.03
C ALA A 176 -4.82 12.88 -10.44
N LEU A 177 -4.61 11.57 -10.58
CA LEU A 177 -4.39 10.94 -11.89
C LEU A 177 -5.63 10.98 -12.77
N GLU A 178 -6.84 10.87 -12.21
CA GLU A 178 -8.09 11.00 -12.96
C GLU A 178 -8.23 12.36 -13.63
N GLU A 179 -7.72 13.41 -13.01
CA GLU A 179 -7.68 14.77 -13.56
C GLU A 179 -6.56 14.99 -14.59
N SER A 180 -5.62 14.05 -14.73
CA SER A 180 -4.47 14.16 -15.63
C SER A 180 -4.75 13.67 -17.06
N GLU A 181 -3.93 14.08 -18.03
CA GLU A 181 -4.02 13.55 -19.40
C GLU A 181 -3.69 12.05 -19.49
N LEU A 182 -2.93 11.51 -18.53
CA LEU A 182 -2.60 10.08 -18.47
C LEU A 182 -3.85 9.21 -18.36
N SER A 183 -4.91 9.66 -17.67
CA SER A 183 -6.14 8.88 -17.51
C SER A 183 -6.97 8.78 -18.80
N LYS A 184 -6.66 9.56 -19.84
CA LYS A 184 -7.46 9.59 -21.07
C LYS A 184 -7.12 8.45 -22.03
N VAL A 185 -5.91 7.88 -21.94
CA VAL A 185 -5.49 6.73 -22.73
C VAL A 185 -5.90 5.41 -22.07
N THR A 186 -6.10 4.35 -22.86
CA THR A 186 -6.62 3.06 -22.39
C THR A 186 -5.79 2.47 -21.25
N ASP A 187 -4.47 2.36 -21.42
CA ASP A 187 -3.58 1.81 -20.39
C ASP A 187 -3.57 2.68 -19.12
N GLY A 188 -3.79 3.98 -19.26
CA GLY A 188 -3.89 4.91 -18.12
C GLY A 188 -5.19 4.74 -17.33
N LYS A 189 -6.31 4.42 -18.01
CA LYS A 189 -7.55 4.01 -17.32
C LYS A 189 -7.37 2.71 -16.56
N GLU A 190 -6.66 1.75 -17.14
CA GLU A 190 -6.32 0.49 -16.46
C GLU A 190 -5.44 0.74 -15.23
N MET A 191 -4.40 1.56 -15.36
CA MET A 191 -3.56 2.00 -14.23
C MET A 191 -4.41 2.58 -13.09
N VAL A 192 -5.28 3.55 -13.38
CA VAL A 192 -6.18 4.17 -12.38
C VAL A 192 -7.08 3.12 -11.72
N SER A 193 -7.62 2.18 -12.51
CA SER A 193 -8.45 1.08 -12.00
C SER A 193 -7.67 0.19 -11.03
N PHE A 194 -6.41 -0.14 -11.33
CA PHE A 194 -5.57 -0.94 -10.45
C PHE A 194 -5.18 -0.21 -9.16
N LEU A 195 -4.93 1.10 -9.23
CA LEU A 195 -4.68 1.92 -8.05
C LEU A 195 -5.91 2.01 -7.15
N ARG A 196 -7.10 2.13 -7.73
CA ARG A 196 -8.37 2.09 -6.99
C ARG A 196 -8.55 0.75 -6.30
N GLU A 197 -8.32 -0.35 -7.00
CA GLU A 197 -8.36 -1.69 -6.41
C GLU A 197 -7.34 -1.82 -5.26
N ALA A 198 -6.11 -1.31 -5.42
CA ALA A 198 -5.12 -1.32 -4.37
C ALA A 198 -5.59 -0.55 -3.11
N SER A 199 -6.11 0.67 -3.31
CA SER A 199 -6.70 1.50 -2.26
C SER A 199 -7.82 0.75 -1.52
N GLU A 200 -8.78 0.16 -2.25
CA GLU A 200 -9.89 -0.61 -1.67
C GLU A 200 -9.37 -1.77 -0.82
N LYS A 201 -8.36 -2.50 -1.32
CA LYS A 201 -7.79 -3.65 -0.61
C LYS A 201 -7.02 -3.27 0.66
N PHE A 202 -6.30 -2.16 0.66
CA PHE A 202 -5.68 -1.65 1.90
C PHE A 202 -6.74 -1.18 2.90
N GLY A 203 -7.82 -0.57 2.43
CA GLY A 203 -8.97 -0.18 3.25
C GLY A 203 -9.68 -1.40 3.88
N GLU A 204 -9.91 -2.45 3.08
CA GLU A 204 -10.43 -3.75 3.54
C GLU A 204 -9.50 -4.36 4.60
N ALA A 205 -8.19 -4.33 4.40
CA ALA A 205 -7.22 -4.85 5.37
C ALA A 205 -7.32 -4.13 6.73
N GLY A 206 -7.40 -2.80 6.70
CA GLY A 206 -7.60 -1.99 7.89
C GLY A 206 -8.93 -2.27 8.59
N ALA A 207 -10.02 -2.37 7.83
CA ALA A 207 -11.36 -2.64 8.36
C ALA A 207 -11.46 -4.03 9.01
N VAL A 208 -10.95 -5.08 8.35
CA VAL A 208 -10.97 -6.46 8.87
C VAL A 208 -10.25 -6.55 10.23
N MET A 209 -9.12 -5.88 10.37
CA MET A 209 -8.37 -5.88 11.63
C MET A 209 -9.00 -5.00 12.71
N ARG A 210 -9.67 -3.89 12.33
CA ARG A 210 -10.38 -3.02 13.27
C ARG A 210 -11.60 -3.70 13.87
N ASP A 211 -12.40 -4.33 13.03
CA ASP A 211 -13.74 -4.81 13.42
C ASP A 211 -13.66 -6.22 14.04
N GLY A 212 -12.48 -6.84 14.09
CA GLY A 212 -12.25 -8.15 14.71
C GLY A 212 -12.96 -9.30 14.00
N GLU A 213 -13.68 -9.04 12.91
CA GLU A 213 -14.29 -10.02 12.02
C GLU A 213 -13.21 -10.70 11.17
N VAL A 214 -12.37 -11.49 11.84
CA VAL A 214 -11.70 -12.58 11.15
C VAL A 214 -12.78 -13.60 10.84
N LYS A 215 -13.43 -13.48 9.67
CA LYS A 215 -14.01 -14.65 9.03
C LYS A 215 -12.84 -15.58 8.75
N THR A 216 -12.51 -16.41 9.73
CA THR A 216 -11.64 -17.56 9.55
C THR A 216 -12.41 -18.47 8.62
N GLY A 217 -12.28 -18.22 7.31
CA GLY A 217 -12.75 -19.11 6.28
C GLY A 217 -12.00 -20.41 6.45
N GLY A 218 -12.55 -21.31 7.27
CA GLY A 218 -12.15 -22.70 7.44
C GLY A 218 -12.46 -23.51 6.19
N GLY A 219 -12.07 -23.00 5.02
CA GLY A 219 -12.12 -23.68 3.75
C GLY A 219 -10.69 -23.92 3.27
N ASN A 220 -10.20 -25.14 3.48
CA ASN A 220 -9.11 -25.80 2.73
C ASN A 220 -8.17 -24.90 1.91
N TRP A 221 -7.20 -24.25 2.55
CA TRP A 221 -6.10 -23.56 1.88
C TRP A 221 -4.86 -24.45 1.64
N LEU A 222 -4.96 -25.77 1.91
CA LEU A 222 -3.87 -26.76 1.78
C LEU A 222 -3.93 -27.60 0.49
N LYS A 223 -4.58 -27.12 -0.57
CA LYS A 223 -4.47 -27.74 -1.90
C LYS A 223 -4.12 -26.69 -2.95
N GLY A 224 -2.82 -26.52 -3.14
CA GLY A 224 -2.14 -25.74 -4.16
C GLY A 224 -0.67 -26.02 -4.05
#